data_AF-A0A0D9P1B2-F1
#
_entry.id   AF-A0A0D9P1B2-F1
#
_cell.length_a   1.000
_cell.length_b   1.000
_cell.length_c   1.000
_cell.angle_alpha   90.00
_cell.angle_beta   90.00
_cell.angle_gamma   90.00
#
_symmetry.space_group_name_H-M   'P 1'
#
loop_
_entity.id
_entity.type
_entity.pdbx_description
1 polymer ?
#
loop_
_entity_poly.entity_id
_entity_poly.type
_entity_poly.pdbx_seq_one_letter_code
_entity_poly.pdbx_strand_id
1 'polypeptide(L)'
;MSFTLSVRQSPLRLAQRLPELSKTALRSAAPVRSLHTPAKPTTNFFTSRVSSIAARNAFARGSSRSYYQEATQRATSGTGMRKLLVGGAIFGGTLVAINAVFNRETRDDDGMPLYEREYLNNTFLHTGLGIGIIGLTARQMVQSGFVYRLMVTNPWVVGLGGLALSFATMIGTRSISPDNYVPKYALWTAFNATQAAFVAPLLAFVPVPLLARAGLYTAAMMGALSIVGATAKQEKYLYIGGPLLAGAAIVAVSGFAPLLIPATAVRTLAFTENIWLYGGLAVFGGFTLYDVQKVLYHARMAQAGLMKRDPVNESISLELDFLNIFVRMVQILMMNQNRRK
;
A
#
# COMPACT_ATOMS: atom_id res chain seq x y z
N MET A 1 -13.57 -35.57 56.63
CA MET A 1 -13.67 -37.00 56.24
C MET A 1 -15.14 -37.34 56.02
N SER A 2 -15.39 -38.40 55.25
CA SER A 2 -16.65 -39.18 55.20
C SER A 2 -17.94 -38.52 54.67
N PHE A 3 -18.62 -39.28 53.82
CA PHE A 3 -19.96 -39.02 53.28
C PHE A 3 -21.04 -39.58 54.21
N THR A 4 -22.27 -39.03 54.11
CA THR A 4 -23.48 -39.87 54.07
C THR A 4 -24.53 -39.24 53.14
N LEU A 5 -25.25 -40.05 52.37
CA LEU A 5 -26.39 -39.60 51.55
C LEU A 5 -27.71 -39.70 52.32
N SER A 6 -28.69 -38.87 51.95
CA SER A 6 -30.11 -39.11 52.22
C SER A 6 -30.92 -38.99 50.93
N VAL A 7 -31.71 -40.02 50.62
CA VAL A 7 -32.51 -40.13 49.38
C VAL A 7 -33.90 -39.53 49.58
N ARG A 8 -34.48 -38.91 48.54
CA ARG A 8 -35.93 -38.74 48.42
C ARG A 8 -36.45 -39.42 47.17
N GLN A 9 -37.55 -40.16 47.31
CA GLN A 9 -38.10 -41.05 46.29
C GLN A 9 -39.29 -40.39 45.57
N SER A 10 -39.50 -40.73 44.31
CA SER A 10 -40.77 -40.56 43.59
C SER A 10 -40.90 -41.61 42.48
N PRO A 11 -41.64 -42.72 42.70
CA PRO A 11 -41.79 -43.78 41.71
C PRO A 11 -43.08 -43.63 40.88
N LEU A 12 -42.98 -43.83 39.56
CA LEU A 12 -44.05 -44.38 38.74
C LEU A 12 -43.41 -45.16 37.57
N ARG A 13 -44.06 -46.23 37.11
CA ARG A 13 -43.45 -47.28 36.27
C ARG A 13 -44.41 -47.72 35.16
N LEU A 14 -43.85 -47.95 33.96
CA LEU A 14 -44.51 -48.57 32.78
C LEU A 14 -45.69 -47.73 32.20
N ALA A 15 -46.05 -47.84 30.91
CA ALA A 15 -45.90 -48.98 30.00
C ALA A 15 -45.39 -48.63 28.59
N GLN A 16 -45.17 -49.68 27.78
CA GLN A 16 -44.71 -49.61 26.40
C GLN A 16 -45.89 -49.41 25.42
N ARG A 17 -45.65 -48.81 24.25
CA ARG A 17 -45.79 -49.43 22.90
C ARG A 17 -45.54 -48.39 21.79
N LEU A 18 -44.89 -48.82 20.71
CA LEU A 18 -44.77 -48.08 19.45
C LEU A 18 -45.94 -48.45 18.51
N PRO A 19 -46.44 -47.54 17.67
CA PRO A 19 -47.13 -47.87 16.42
C PRO A 19 -46.13 -47.93 15.24
N GLU A 20 -46.40 -48.80 14.26
CA GLU A 20 -45.53 -49.03 13.09
C GLU A 20 -45.86 -48.15 11.87
N LEU A 21 -44.93 -48.18 10.90
CA LEU A 21 -45.06 -47.62 9.55
C LEU A 21 -46.18 -48.32 8.74
N SER A 22 -47.09 -47.56 8.14
CA SER A 22 -48.02 -48.07 7.14
C SER A 22 -47.40 -48.11 5.73
N LYS A 23 -47.54 -49.25 5.04
CA LYS A 23 -47.13 -49.44 3.64
C LYS A 23 -48.31 -49.83 2.76
N THR A 24 -48.45 -49.16 1.61
CA THR A 24 -49.04 -49.67 0.36
C THR A 24 -48.51 -48.78 -0.77
N ALA A 25 -47.87 -49.22 -1.87
CA ALA A 25 -47.89 -50.47 -2.65
C ALA A 25 -49.21 -50.70 -3.41
N LEU A 26 -49.22 -51.24 -4.65
CA LEU A 26 -48.14 -51.72 -5.53
C LEU A 26 -48.00 -50.74 -6.75
N ARG A 27 -47.71 -51.00 -8.06
CA ARG A 27 -47.25 -52.06 -9.03
C ARG A 27 -46.99 -51.26 -10.36
N SER A 28 -46.30 -51.63 -11.46
CA SER A 28 -45.34 -52.65 -11.96
C SER A 28 -44.99 -52.27 -13.43
N ALA A 29 -43.91 -52.67 -14.11
CA ALA A 29 -42.59 -53.22 -13.74
C ALA A 29 -41.68 -53.34 -15.00
N ALA A 30 -40.38 -53.61 -14.80
CA ALA A 30 -39.38 -54.15 -15.76
C ALA A 30 -38.82 -53.23 -16.90
N PRO A 31 -37.59 -53.51 -17.44
CA PRO A 31 -36.73 -52.49 -18.05
C PRO A 31 -36.20 -52.77 -19.48
N VAL A 32 -35.82 -51.74 -20.25
CA VAL A 32 -35.09 -51.89 -21.54
C VAL A 32 -34.02 -50.81 -21.76
N ARG A 33 -32.81 -51.26 -22.13
CA ARG A 33 -31.65 -50.58 -22.76
C ARG A 33 -31.01 -49.33 -22.15
N SER A 34 -29.68 -49.46 -22.00
CA SER A 34 -28.71 -48.37 -22.06
C SER A 34 -28.53 -47.83 -23.49
N LEU A 35 -28.10 -46.57 -23.60
CA LEU A 35 -27.39 -46.07 -24.77
C LEU A 35 -26.38 -44.99 -24.32
N HIS A 36 -25.11 -45.12 -24.72
CA HIS A 36 -24.09 -44.10 -24.47
C HIS A 36 -24.00 -43.14 -25.66
N THR A 37 -24.16 -41.84 -25.40
CA THR A 37 -23.76 -40.79 -26.35
C THR A 37 -23.27 -39.54 -25.60
N PRO A 38 -21.96 -39.30 -25.47
CA PRO A 38 -21.46 -38.03 -24.93
C PRO A 38 -21.71 -36.92 -25.95
N ALA A 39 -22.42 -35.86 -25.54
CA ALA A 39 -22.67 -34.71 -26.39
C ALA A 39 -21.35 -33.96 -26.69
N LYS A 40 -21.12 -33.61 -27.96
CA LYS A 40 -19.95 -32.84 -28.38
C LYS A 40 -20.06 -31.40 -27.87
N PRO A 41 -19.04 -30.82 -27.22
CA PRO A 41 -19.03 -29.40 -26.91
C PRO A 41 -18.95 -28.59 -28.21
N THR A 42 -19.98 -27.78 -28.49
CA THR A 42 -19.98 -26.85 -29.62
C THR A 42 -19.04 -25.68 -29.35
N THR A 43 -18.38 -25.19 -30.40
CA THR A 43 -17.30 -24.20 -30.30
C THR A 43 -17.76 -22.77 -30.61
N ASN A 44 -17.03 -21.83 -30.01
CA ASN A 44 -16.96 -20.40 -30.36
C ASN A 44 -18.23 -19.53 -30.15
N PHE A 45 -18.19 -18.66 -29.13
CA PHE A 45 -18.56 -17.25 -29.29
C PHE A 45 -17.80 -16.37 -28.29
N PHE A 46 -16.70 -15.74 -28.75
CA PHE A 46 -16.14 -14.44 -28.32
C PHE A 46 -14.78 -14.24 -29.02
N THR A 47 -14.77 -13.58 -30.18
CA THR A 47 -13.57 -13.43 -31.03
C THR A 47 -13.06 -11.99 -31.05
N SER A 48 -12.30 -11.58 -30.04
CA SER A 48 -11.60 -10.29 -30.03
C SER A 48 -10.47 -10.28 -31.09
N ARG A 49 -10.76 -9.73 -32.27
CA ARG A 49 -9.79 -9.54 -33.36
C ARG A 49 -8.76 -8.45 -33.02
N VAL A 50 -7.76 -8.77 -32.22
CA VAL A 50 -6.52 -7.95 -32.11
C VAL A 50 -5.50 -8.48 -33.12
N SER A 51 -5.51 -7.91 -34.32
CA SER A 51 -4.63 -8.29 -35.42
C SER A 51 -3.31 -7.53 -35.39
N SER A 52 -2.34 -8.00 -34.61
CA SER A 52 -0.93 -7.65 -34.81
C SER A 52 0.00 -8.82 -34.45
N ILE A 53 0.92 -9.15 -35.36
CA ILE A 53 1.84 -10.29 -35.20
C ILE A 53 2.88 -10.03 -34.09
N ALA A 54 3.19 -8.76 -33.82
CA ALA A 54 4.11 -8.33 -32.76
C ALA A 54 3.67 -8.80 -31.36
N ALA A 55 2.37 -8.76 -31.04
CA ALA A 55 1.85 -9.07 -29.70
C ALA A 55 2.12 -10.52 -29.26
N ARG A 56 2.11 -11.49 -30.20
CA ARG A 56 2.33 -12.91 -29.88
C ARG A 56 3.78 -13.22 -29.50
N ASN A 57 4.74 -12.55 -30.14
CA ASN A 57 6.17 -12.75 -29.85
C ASN A 57 6.61 -12.15 -28.50
N ALA A 58 5.88 -11.16 -27.97
CA ALA A 58 6.12 -10.63 -26.63
C ALA A 58 5.73 -11.66 -25.55
N PHE A 59 4.55 -12.27 -25.65
CA PHE A 59 4.05 -13.21 -24.63
C PHE A 59 4.77 -14.56 -24.68
N ALA A 60 5.13 -15.06 -25.87
CA ALA A 60 5.85 -16.33 -26.03
C ALA A 60 7.28 -16.32 -25.48
N ARG A 61 7.88 -15.14 -25.22
CA ARG A 61 9.19 -15.00 -24.57
C ARG A 61 9.14 -14.90 -23.04
N GLY A 62 7.94 -14.86 -22.44
CA GLY A 62 7.76 -14.72 -20.98
C GLY A 62 7.77 -16.03 -20.18
N SER A 63 7.75 -17.19 -20.83
CA SER A 63 7.53 -18.51 -20.20
C SER A 63 8.78 -19.38 -20.03
N SER A 64 9.93 -18.96 -20.56
CA SER A 64 11.20 -19.71 -20.44
C SER A 64 11.86 -19.50 -19.08
N ARG A 65 11.42 -20.28 -18.08
CA ARG A 65 12.07 -20.55 -16.77
C ARG A 65 13.17 -19.55 -16.37
N SER A 66 12.77 -18.40 -15.83
CA SER A 66 13.68 -17.58 -15.03
C SER A 66 14.09 -18.36 -13.79
N TYR A 67 15.23 -19.05 -13.86
CA TYR A 67 16.03 -19.32 -12.67
C TYR A 67 16.24 -17.99 -11.93
N TYR A 68 16.40 -18.05 -10.61
CA TYR A 68 16.94 -16.92 -9.86
C TYR A 68 18.40 -16.74 -10.30
N GLN A 69 18.60 -16.01 -11.41
CA GLN A 69 19.89 -15.40 -11.69
C GLN A 69 20.04 -14.28 -10.68
N GLU A 70 20.55 -14.68 -9.52
CA GLU A 70 21.02 -13.80 -8.47
C GLU A 70 21.80 -12.66 -9.13
N ALA A 71 21.28 -11.44 -8.97
CA ALA A 71 22.02 -10.24 -9.32
C ALA A 71 23.12 -10.06 -8.27
N THR A 72 24.10 -10.98 -8.28
CA THR A 72 25.24 -11.00 -7.39
C THR A 72 25.83 -9.60 -7.44
N GLN A 73 25.77 -8.87 -6.32
CA GLN A 73 26.40 -7.57 -6.23
C GLN A 73 27.91 -7.78 -6.14
N ARG A 74 28.51 -8.17 -7.28
CA ARG A 74 29.92 -8.02 -7.57
C ARG A 74 30.24 -6.57 -7.24
N ALA A 75 30.88 -6.38 -6.08
CA ALA A 75 31.27 -5.09 -5.57
C ALA A 75 32.35 -4.52 -6.49
N THR A 76 31.89 -3.99 -7.62
CA THR A 76 32.74 -3.61 -8.73
C THR A 76 33.56 -2.43 -8.24
N SER A 77 34.85 -2.67 -8.06
CA SER A 77 35.89 -1.74 -7.63
C SER A 77 36.20 -0.66 -8.67
N GLY A 78 35.22 -0.34 -9.52
CA GLY A 78 35.26 0.77 -10.45
C GLY A 78 35.20 2.10 -9.72
N THR A 79 36.13 2.98 -10.10
CA THR A 79 36.20 4.40 -9.80
C THR A 79 34.82 5.06 -9.77
N GLY A 80 34.59 6.03 -8.87
CA GLY A 80 33.30 6.71 -8.70
C GLY A 80 32.66 7.17 -10.02
N MET A 81 33.48 7.65 -10.96
CA MET A 81 33.08 8.00 -12.33
C MET A 81 32.31 6.89 -13.07
N ARG A 82 32.70 5.61 -12.93
CA ARG A 82 31.98 4.48 -13.56
C ARG A 82 30.62 4.23 -12.92
N LYS A 83 30.49 4.46 -11.61
CA LYS A 83 29.20 4.35 -10.89
C LYS A 83 28.27 5.50 -11.26
N LEU A 84 28.80 6.71 -11.39
CA LEU A 84 28.08 7.88 -11.90
C LEU A 84 27.64 7.70 -13.36
N LEU A 85 28.52 7.21 -14.25
CA LEU A 85 28.18 6.91 -15.64
C LEU A 85 27.09 5.85 -15.77
N VAL A 86 27.18 4.73 -15.03
CA VAL A 86 26.14 3.69 -15.08
C VAL A 86 24.83 4.20 -14.48
N GLY A 87 24.86 4.94 -13.37
CA GLY A 87 23.67 5.56 -12.79
C GLY A 87 23.01 6.58 -13.73
N GLY A 88 23.81 7.46 -14.35
CA GLY A 88 23.35 8.44 -15.33
C GLY A 88 22.84 7.81 -16.63
N ALA A 89 23.44 6.72 -17.09
CA ALA A 89 22.96 5.97 -18.26
C ALA A 89 21.64 5.24 -17.98
N ILE A 90 21.46 4.67 -16.78
CA ILE A 90 20.17 4.11 -16.36
C ILE A 90 19.13 5.23 -16.25
N PHE A 91 19.43 6.34 -15.56
CA PHE A 91 18.51 7.45 -15.38
C PHE A 91 18.10 8.10 -16.72
N GLY A 92 19.09 8.48 -17.55
CA GLY A 92 18.85 9.06 -18.87
C GLY A 92 18.18 8.09 -19.83
N GLY A 93 18.58 6.82 -19.84
CA GLY A 93 17.92 5.77 -20.63
C GLY A 93 16.47 5.53 -20.19
N THR A 94 16.18 5.58 -18.89
CA THR A 94 14.81 5.52 -18.36
C THR A 94 14.01 6.78 -18.71
N LEU A 95 14.60 7.98 -18.66
CA LEU A 95 13.94 9.21 -19.12
C LEU A 95 13.62 9.17 -20.62
N VAL A 96 14.55 8.69 -21.45
CA VAL A 96 14.32 8.51 -22.91
C VAL A 96 13.28 7.42 -23.17
N ALA A 97 13.26 6.32 -22.41
CA ALA A 97 12.24 5.29 -22.55
C ALA A 97 10.85 5.76 -22.07
N ILE A 98 10.77 6.49 -20.96
CA ILE A 98 9.54 7.13 -20.47
C ILE A 98 9.06 8.16 -21.51
N ASN A 99 9.96 9.00 -22.03
CA ASN A 99 9.60 9.94 -23.10
C ASN A 99 9.11 9.20 -24.34
N ALA A 100 9.81 8.19 -24.85
CA ALA A 100 9.39 7.43 -26.03
C ALA A 100 8.04 6.70 -25.87
N VAL A 101 7.71 6.22 -24.66
CA VAL A 101 6.45 5.52 -24.36
C VAL A 101 5.30 6.48 -24.06
N PHE A 102 5.57 7.61 -23.40
CA PHE A 102 4.55 8.57 -22.92
C PHE A 102 4.56 9.92 -23.66
N ASN A 103 5.32 10.08 -24.76
CA ASN A 103 5.47 11.32 -25.56
C ASN A 103 4.16 11.90 -26.13
N ARG A 104 3.08 11.14 -26.00
CA ARG A 104 1.75 11.43 -26.54
C ARG A 104 0.80 12.03 -25.49
N GLU A 105 1.27 12.14 -24.25
CA GLU A 105 0.50 12.51 -23.06
C GLU A 105 1.31 13.38 -22.08
N THR A 106 2.32 14.11 -22.55
CA THR A 106 2.76 15.34 -21.90
C THR A 106 1.70 16.43 -22.08
N ARG A 107 1.64 17.39 -21.17
CA ARG A 107 0.70 18.52 -21.27
C ARG A 107 1.09 19.47 -22.42
N ASP A 108 0.10 19.95 -23.17
CA ASP A 108 0.29 20.70 -24.42
C ASP A 108 0.52 22.21 -24.20
N ASP A 109 0.38 22.72 -22.96
CA ASP A 109 0.60 24.13 -22.63
C ASP A 109 2.10 24.43 -22.38
N ASP A 110 2.56 25.61 -22.80
CA ASP A 110 3.95 26.11 -22.81
C ASP A 110 4.53 26.43 -21.41
N GLY A 111 4.40 25.50 -20.47
CA GLY A 111 4.87 25.63 -19.09
C GLY A 111 3.77 25.36 -18.05
N MET A 112 4.15 25.30 -16.77
CA MET A 112 3.19 25.25 -15.66
C MET A 112 2.77 26.66 -15.28
N PRO A 113 1.45 26.98 -15.24
CA PRO A 113 0.97 28.30 -14.82
C PRO A 113 1.57 28.72 -13.48
N LEU A 114 1.89 30.01 -13.34
CA LEU A 114 2.63 30.51 -12.18
C LEU A 114 1.94 30.17 -10.85
N TYR A 115 0.61 30.27 -10.80
CA TYR A 115 -0.20 29.92 -9.64
C TYR A 115 -0.14 28.42 -9.30
N GLU A 116 -0.25 27.53 -10.30
CA GLU A 116 -0.12 26.07 -10.11
C GLU A 116 1.27 25.71 -9.56
N ARG A 117 2.32 26.31 -10.13
CA ARG A 117 3.71 26.09 -9.69
C ARG A 117 3.92 26.58 -8.26
N GLU A 118 3.35 27.72 -7.90
CA GLU A 118 3.46 28.30 -6.57
C GLU A 118 2.65 27.50 -5.53
N TYR A 119 1.46 27.03 -5.88
CA TYR A 119 0.67 26.13 -5.02
C TYR A 119 1.43 24.83 -4.78
N LEU A 120 1.89 24.16 -5.84
CA LEU A 120 2.62 22.90 -5.76
C LEU A 120 3.90 23.02 -4.92
N ASN A 121 4.67 24.10 -5.11
CA ASN A 121 5.87 24.39 -4.30
C ASN A 121 5.49 24.60 -2.82
N ASN A 122 4.45 25.37 -2.52
CA ASN A 122 3.98 25.54 -1.15
C ASN A 122 3.54 24.21 -0.52
N THR A 123 2.83 23.34 -1.24
CA THR A 123 2.49 22.00 -0.73
C THR A 123 3.74 21.17 -0.44
N PHE A 124 4.73 21.14 -1.33
CA PHE A 124 5.99 20.42 -1.08
C PHE A 124 6.83 21.00 0.05
N LEU A 125 6.79 22.32 0.26
CA LEU A 125 7.44 22.98 1.39
C LEU A 125 6.81 22.50 2.71
N HIS A 126 5.47 22.45 2.78
CA HIS A 126 4.76 21.88 3.94
C HIS A 126 5.07 20.39 4.12
N THR A 127 5.03 19.58 3.05
CA THR A 127 5.40 18.15 3.11
C THR A 127 6.81 17.96 3.65
N GLY A 128 7.78 18.76 3.19
CA GLY A 128 9.17 18.72 3.66
C GLY A 128 9.34 19.13 5.11
N LEU A 129 8.60 20.16 5.57
CA LEU A 129 8.56 20.57 6.98
C LEU A 129 7.91 19.49 7.85
N GLY A 130 6.80 18.88 7.41
CA GLY A 130 6.13 17.78 8.10
C GLY A 130 7.06 16.58 8.29
N ILE A 131 7.70 16.11 7.22
CA ILE A 131 8.73 15.06 7.27
C ILE A 131 9.89 15.43 8.21
N GLY A 132 10.31 16.70 8.22
CA GLY A 132 11.31 17.22 9.15
C GLY A 132 10.88 17.14 10.61
N ILE A 133 9.65 17.59 10.92
CA ILE A 133 9.02 17.48 12.24
C ILE A 133 8.92 16.00 12.64
N ILE A 134 8.42 15.12 11.77
CA ILE A 134 8.33 13.67 12.01
C ILE A 134 9.69 13.10 12.40
N GLY A 135 10.74 13.39 11.63
CA GLY A 135 12.09 12.88 11.89
C GLY A 135 12.69 13.37 13.21
N LEU A 136 12.50 14.66 13.54
CA LEU A 136 12.98 15.26 14.79
C LEU A 136 12.18 14.75 16.01
N THR A 137 10.85 14.73 15.93
CA THR A 137 9.97 14.22 16.98
C THR A 137 10.20 12.74 17.22
N ALA A 138 10.36 11.92 16.17
CA ALA A 138 10.65 10.50 16.31
C ALA A 138 12.02 10.26 16.97
N ARG A 139 13.04 11.07 16.63
CA ARG A 139 14.34 11.04 17.32
C ARG A 139 14.21 11.42 18.81
N GLN A 140 13.43 12.45 19.13
CA GLN A 140 13.17 12.85 20.51
C GLN A 140 12.39 11.76 21.28
N MET A 141 11.48 11.03 20.63
CA MET A 141 10.78 9.88 21.20
C MET A 141 11.70 8.69 21.49
N VAL A 142 12.73 8.45 20.68
CA VAL A 142 13.79 7.48 20.99
C VAL A 142 14.60 7.95 22.20
N GLN A 143 15.09 9.19 22.18
CA GLN A 143 15.98 9.73 23.23
C GLN A 143 15.30 9.88 24.61
N SER A 144 14.00 10.15 24.64
CA SER A 144 13.21 10.26 25.89
C SER A 144 12.71 8.91 26.44
N GLY A 145 13.03 7.79 25.78
CA GLY A 145 12.52 6.46 26.16
C GLY A 145 11.02 6.27 25.91
N PHE A 146 10.35 7.19 25.20
CA PHE A 146 8.94 7.05 24.82
C PHE A 146 8.70 5.79 23.99
N VAL A 147 9.63 5.43 23.10
CA VAL A 147 9.55 4.17 22.33
C VAL A 147 9.50 2.94 23.24
N TYR A 148 10.28 2.89 24.32
CA TYR A 148 10.19 1.80 25.29
C TYR A 148 8.80 1.75 25.96
N ARG A 149 8.24 2.91 26.33
CA ARG A 149 6.89 3.02 26.89
C ARG A 149 5.82 2.53 25.91
N LEU A 150 5.93 2.83 24.62
CA LEU A 150 5.04 2.29 23.58
C LEU A 150 5.11 0.75 23.53
N MET A 151 6.31 0.17 23.61
CA MET A 151 6.51 -1.28 23.47
C MET A 151 6.06 -2.10 24.68
N VAL A 152 6.05 -1.53 25.89
CA VAL A 152 5.50 -2.19 27.09
C VAL A 152 4.02 -1.88 27.34
N THR A 153 3.45 -0.93 26.60
CA THR A 153 1.99 -0.66 26.61
C THR A 153 1.27 -1.70 25.74
N ASN A 154 0.01 -2.02 26.06
CA ASN A 154 -0.80 -2.95 25.28
C ASN A 154 -0.82 -2.55 23.79
N PRO A 155 -0.40 -3.42 22.85
CA PRO A 155 -0.25 -3.07 21.44
C PRO A 155 -1.59 -2.71 20.76
N TRP A 156 -2.72 -3.19 21.27
CA TRP A 156 -4.04 -2.77 20.77
C TRP A 156 -4.37 -1.33 21.16
N VAL A 157 -3.96 -0.89 22.36
CA VAL A 157 -4.16 0.51 22.81
C VAL A 157 -3.25 1.45 22.03
N VAL A 158 -1.99 1.07 21.81
CA VAL A 158 -1.04 1.86 21.00
C VAL A 158 -1.48 1.91 19.54
N GLY A 159 -1.84 0.77 18.95
CA GLY A 159 -2.27 0.67 17.56
C GLY A 159 -3.58 1.41 17.29
N LEU A 160 -4.68 1.01 17.95
CA LEU A 160 -5.99 1.59 17.70
C LEU A 160 -6.10 3.03 18.23
N GLY A 161 -5.52 3.33 19.39
CA GLY A 161 -5.50 4.69 19.94
C GLY A 161 -4.64 5.65 19.12
N GLY A 162 -3.46 5.21 18.68
CA GLY A 162 -2.60 5.98 17.77
C GLY A 162 -3.27 6.22 16.42
N LEU A 163 -3.95 5.21 15.85
CA LEU A 163 -4.67 5.35 14.59
C LEU A 163 -5.87 6.30 14.74
N ALA A 164 -6.67 6.15 15.80
CA ALA A 164 -7.78 7.06 16.08
C ALA A 164 -7.31 8.51 16.24
N LEU A 165 -6.20 8.76 16.94
CA LEU A 165 -5.61 10.09 17.09
C LEU A 165 -5.06 10.64 15.77
N SER A 166 -4.42 9.79 14.95
CA SER A 166 -3.97 10.14 13.59
C SER A 166 -5.13 10.53 12.67
N PHE A 167 -6.23 9.76 12.68
CA PHE A 167 -7.44 10.11 11.91
C PHE A 167 -8.12 11.36 12.45
N ALA A 168 -8.25 11.52 13.77
CA ALA A 168 -8.88 12.70 14.37
C ALA A 168 -8.10 13.99 14.08
N THR A 169 -6.77 13.96 14.18
CA THR A 169 -5.91 15.13 13.87
C THR A 169 -5.90 15.45 12.37
N MET A 170 -5.89 14.45 11.48
CA MET A 170 -6.06 14.65 10.03
C MET A 170 -7.43 15.25 9.69
N ILE A 171 -8.52 14.67 10.20
CA ILE A 171 -9.90 15.14 9.94
C ILE A 171 -10.08 16.56 10.49
N GLY A 172 -9.56 16.84 11.69
CA GLY A 172 -9.60 18.17 12.29
C GLY A 172 -8.78 19.21 11.53
N THR A 173 -7.60 18.86 11.01
CA THR A 173 -6.82 19.78 10.14
C THR A 173 -7.59 20.11 8.87
N ARG A 174 -8.30 19.10 8.33
CA ARG A 174 -9.13 19.23 7.11
C ARG A 174 -10.41 20.02 7.31
N SER A 175 -11.03 19.97 8.50
CA SER A 175 -12.25 20.74 8.80
C SER A 175 -11.98 22.22 9.12
N ILE A 176 -10.74 22.59 9.48
CA ILE A 176 -10.38 23.98 9.77
C ILE A 176 -10.01 24.75 8.50
N SER A 177 -10.71 25.87 8.27
CA SER A 177 -10.45 26.80 7.16
C SER A 177 -8.99 27.33 7.21
N PRO A 178 -8.30 27.48 6.07
CA PRO A 178 -6.89 27.92 6.03
C PRO A 178 -6.64 29.27 6.71
N ASP A 179 -7.64 30.15 6.75
CA ASP A 179 -7.63 31.44 7.45
C ASP A 179 -7.28 31.29 8.95
N ASN A 180 -7.72 30.21 9.60
CA ASN A 180 -7.54 29.95 11.04
C ASN A 180 -6.23 29.20 11.29
N TYR A 181 -5.11 29.89 11.06
CA TYR A 181 -3.77 29.28 11.06
C TYR A 181 -3.41 28.55 12.37
N VAL A 182 -3.59 29.17 13.55
CA VAL A 182 -3.14 28.58 14.84
C VAL A 182 -3.68 27.17 15.08
N PRO A 183 -5.00 26.91 15.11
CA PRO A 183 -5.51 25.57 15.36
C PRO A 183 -5.26 24.61 14.18
N LYS A 184 -5.15 25.12 12.93
CA LYS A 184 -4.81 24.28 11.76
C LYS A 184 -3.39 23.73 11.85
N TYR A 185 -2.39 24.58 12.10
CA TYR A 185 -1.00 24.14 12.28
C TYR A 185 -0.82 23.34 13.58
N ALA A 186 -1.59 23.61 14.63
CA ALA A 186 -1.59 22.77 15.83
C ALA A 186 -2.04 21.33 15.53
N LEU A 187 -3.16 21.15 14.80
CA LEU A 187 -3.65 19.82 14.42
C LEU A 187 -2.76 19.14 13.37
N TRP A 188 -2.18 19.88 12.42
CA TRP A 188 -1.20 19.35 11.46
C TRP A 188 0.09 18.90 12.16
N THR A 189 0.57 19.65 13.15
CA THR A 189 1.73 19.28 13.97
C THR A 189 1.42 18.08 14.86
N ALA A 190 0.21 18.01 15.42
CA ALA A 190 -0.25 16.85 16.19
C ALA A 190 -0.37 15.59 15.31
N PHE A 191 -0.88 15.72 14.08
CA PHE A 191 -0.87 14.66 13.08
C PHE A 191 0.56 14.18 12.79
N ASN A 192 1.48 15.10 12.48
CA ASN A 192 2.90 14.78 12.27
C ASN A 192 3.54 14.10 13.50
N ALA A 193 3.17 14.49 14.72
CA ALA A 193 3.61 13.84 15.95
C ALA A 193 3.03 12.41 16.13
N THR A 194 1.80 12.12 15.67
CA THR A 194 1.29 10.73 15.62
C THR A 194 2.04 9.87 14.61
N GLN A 195 2.37 10.42 13.44
CA GLN A 195 3.20 9.73 12.45
C GLN A 195 4.61 9.45 13.01
N ALA A 196 5.18 10.42 13.72
CA ALA A 196 6.45 10.24 14.44
C ALA A 196 6.39 9.08 15.45
N ALA A 197 5.29 8.92 16.20
CA ALA A 197 5.12 7.82 17.15
C ALA A 197 5.09 6.43 16.46
N PHE A 198 4.50 6.32 15.27
CA PHE A 198 4.52 5.07 14.49
C PHE A 198 5.90 4.75 13.89
N VAL A 199 6.69 5.77 13.55
CA VAL A 199 7.99 5.61 12.89
C VAL A 199 9.16 5.55 13.90
N ALA A 200 9.00 6.06 15.12
CA ALA A 200 10.03 6.06 16.16
C ALA A 200 10.58 4.67 16.55
N PRO A 201 9.79 3.57 16.59
CA PRO A 201 10.35 2.22 16.76
C PRO A 201 11.35 1.84 15.67
N LEU A 202 11.15 2.26 14.41
CA LEU A 202 12.12 2.04 13.34
C LEU A 202 13.41 2.85 13.59
N LEU A 203 13.31 4.08 14.11
CA LEU A 203 14.50 4.86 14.50
C LEU A 203 15.26 4.25 15.70
N ALA A 204 14.60 3.47 16.55
CA ALA A 204 15.25 2.78 17.67
C ALA A 204 16.05 1.53 17.25
N PHE A 205 15.52 0.72 16.32
CA PHE A 205 16.08 -0.59 15.98
C PHE A 205 16.85 -0.66 14.65
N VAL A 206 16.74 0.36 13.79
CA VAL A 206 17.40 0.36 12.48
C VAL A 206 18.64 1.26 12.49
N PRO A 207 19.80 0.80 11.98
CA PRO A 207 21.00 1.62 11.92
C PRO A 207 20.79 2.93 11.16
N VAL A 208 21.20 4.06 11.75
CA VAL A 208 21.07 5.41 11.16
C VAL A 208 21.61 5.51 9.72
N PRO A 209 22.73 4.88 9.32
CA PRO A 209 23.20 4.90 7.93
C PRO A 209 22.28 4.17 6.94
N LEU A 210 21.42 3.26 7.39
CA LEU A 210 20.38 2.61 6.58
C LEU A 210 19.18 3.54 6.45
N LEU A 211 18.69 4.11 7.57
CA LEU A 211 17.61 5.09 7.59
C LEU A 211 17.90 6.30 6.69
N ALA A 212 19.11 6.85 6.73
CA ALA A 212 19.54 7.95 5.88
C ALA A 212 19.52 7.59 4.37
N ARG A 213 19.91 6.37 4.01
CA ARG A 213 19.83 5.87 2.62
C ARG A 213 18.39 5.67 2.18
N ALA A 214 17.54 5.10 3.04
CA ALA A 214 16.12 4.93 2.77
C ALA A 214 15.43 6.29 2.54
N GLY A 215 15.68 7.27 3.40
CA GLY A 215 15.15 8.63 3.26
C GLY A 215 15.60 9.31 1.97
N LEU A 216 16.88 9.18 1.61
CA LEU A 216 17.41 9.70 0.34
C LEU A 216 16.78 9.02 -0.88
N TYR A 217 16.58 7.69 -0.85
CA TYR A 217 15.93 6.96 -1.93
C TYR A 217 14.45 7.31 -2.06
N THR A 218 13.72 7.47 -0.94
CA THR A 218 12.33 7.96 -0.94
C THR A 218 12.24 9.38 -1.48
N ALA A 219 13.11 10.29 -1.05
CA ALA A 219 13.13 11.67 -1.53
C ALA A 219 13.43 11.75 -3.05
N ALA A 220 14.39 10.96 -3.53
CA ALA A 220 14.70 10.86 -4.95
C ALA A 220 13.55 10.25 -5.77
N MET A 221 12.90 9.20 -5.25
CA MET A 221 11.73 8.57 -5.87
C MET A 221 10.56 9.55 -5.92
N MET A 222 10.17 10.15 -4.79
CA MET A 222 9.07 11.11 -4.72
C MET A 222 9.34 12.32 -5.62
N GLY A 223 10.56 12.87 -5.63
CA GLY A 223 10.94 13.98 -6.52
C GLY A 223 10.81 13.62 -8.00
N ALA A 224 11.31 12.46 -8.43
CA ALA A 224 11.18 12.00 -9.82
C ALA A 224 9.71 11.75 -10.22
N LEU A 225 8.93 11.10 -9.34
CA LEU A 225 7.50 10.86 -9.53
C LEU A 225 6.71 12.19 -9.59
N SER A 226 7.13 13.20 -8.83
CA SER A 226 6.51 14.53 -8.83
C SER A 226 6.75 15.28 -10.14
N ILE A 227 7.96 15.17 -10.72
CA ILE A 227 8.26 15.73 -12.05
C ILE A 227 7.38 15.06 -13.11
N VAL A 228 7.16 13.75 -13.04
CA VAL A 228 6.25 13.02 -13.96
C VAL A 228 4.79 13.45 -13.75
N GLY A 229 4.31 13.53 -12.51
CA GLY A 229 2.94 14.00 -12.21
C GLY A 229 2.67 15.44 -12.68
N ALA A 230 3.69 16.31 -12.57
CA ALA A 230 3.65 17.72 -12.99
C ALA A 230 3.74 17.95 -14.51
N THR A 231 4.29 16.99 -15.27
CA THR A 231 4.47 17.09 -16.73
C THR A 231 3.44 16.29 -17.53
N ALA A 232 2.83 15.26 -16.93
CA ALA A 232 1.76 14.48 -17.52
C ALA A 232 0.51 15.34 -17.82
N LYS A 233 -0.20 14.97 -18.88
CA LYS A 233 -1.45 15.60 -19.31
C LYS A 233 -2.48 15.60 -18.19
N GLN A 234 -3.28 16.66 -18.18
CA GLN A 234 -4.24 16.96 -17.11
C GLN A 234 -5.22 15.78 -16.91
N GLU A 235 -5.65 15.55 -15.67
CA GLU A 235 -6.65 14.55 -15.25
C GLU A 235 -6.29 13.05 -15.44
N LYS A 236 -5.25 12.73 -16.23
CA LYS A 236 -4.83 11.34 -16.53
C LYS A 236 -4.70 10.44 -15.29
N TYR A 237 -4.05 10.95 -14.24
CA TYR A 237 -3.87 10.20 -12.99
C TYR A 237 -5.01 10.40 -12.00
N LEU A 238 -5.85 11.43 -12.14
CA LEU A 238 -7.03 11.61 -11.29
C LEU A 238 -8.02 10.45 -11.45
N TYR A 239 -8.15 9.87 -12.65
CA TYR A 239 -8.99 8.70 -12.91
C TYR A 239 -8.47 7.40 -12.26
N ILE A 240 -7.16 7.26 -11.99
CA ILE A 240 -6.61 6.00 -11.43
C ILE A 240 -6.81 5.87 -9.90
N GLY A 241 -7.41 6.85 -9.22
CA GLY A 241 -7.66 6.82 -7.78
C GLY A 241 -8.47 5.60 -7.30
N GLY A 242 -9.46 5.16 -8.07
CA GLY A 242 -10.24 3.94 -7.77
C GLY A 242 -9.39 2.67 -7.78
N PRO A 243 -8.71 2.34 -8.90
CA PRO A 243 -7.73 1.25 -8.97
C PRO A 243 -6.60 1.34 -7.91
N LEU A 244 -6.10 2.53 -7.59
CA LEU A 244 -5.09 2.72 -6.55
C LEU A 244 -5.63 2.35 -5.16
N LEU A 245 -6.84 2.80 -4.80
CA LEU A 245 -7.50 2.43 -3.54
C LEU A 245 -7.78 0.92 -3.44
N ALA A 246 -8.16 0.26 -4.55
CA ALA A 246 -8.29 -1.19 -4.59
C ALA A 246 -6.94 -1.90 -4.36
N GLY A 247 -5.86 -1.42 -4.97
CA GLY A 247 -4.50 -1.89 -4.69
C GLY A 247 -4.08 -1.66 -3.24
N ALA A 248 -4.41 -0.50 -2.68
CA ALA A 248 -4.13 -0.13 -1.30
C ALA A 248 -4.84 -1.05 -0.30
N ALA A 249 -6.10 -1.44 -0.57
CA ALA A 249 -6.84 -2.39 0.25
C ALA A 249 -6.17 -3.77 0.25
N ILE A 250 -5.73 -4.29 -0.90
CA ILE A 250 -4.99 -5.56 -1.01
C ILE A 250 -3.67 -5.48 -0.23
N VAL A 251 -2.94 -4.37 -0.36
CA VAL A 251 -1.67 -4.10 0.34
C VAL A 251 -1.89 -3.97 1.85
N ALA A 252 -2.95 -3.33 2.31
CA ALA A 252 -3.31 -3.24 3.72
C ALA A 252 -3.64 -4.63 4.30
N VAL A 253 -4.50 -5.40 3.64
CA VAL A 253 -4.89 -6.76 4.09
C VAL A 253 -3.69 -7.71 4.16
N SER A 254 -2.78 -7.67 3.18
CA SER A 254 -1.52 -8.44 3.23
C SER A 254 -0.56 -7.99 4.33
N GLY A 255 -0.63 -6.72 4.77
CA GLY A 255 0.06 -6.24 5.97
C GLY A 255 -0.46 -6.83 7.29
N PHE A 256 -1.73 -7.25 7.35
CA PHE A 256 -2.30 -7.96 8.50
C PHE A 256 -2.01 -9.47 8.52
N ALA A 257 -1.44 -10.03 7.44
CA ALA A 257 -1.16 -11.46 7.35
C ALA A 257 -0.35 -12.04 8.53
N PRO A 258 0.69 -11.37 9.09
CA PRO A 258 1.43 -11.88 10.24
C PRO A 258 0.66 -11.94 11.57
N LEU A 259 -0.52 -11.31 11.64
CA LEU A 259 -1.40 -11.34 12.83
C LEU A 259 -2.50 -12.41 12.71
N LEU A 260 -2.80 -12.86 11.49
CA LEU A 260 -3.90 -13.79 11.19
C LEU A 260 -3.41 -15.18 10.77
N ILE A 261 -2.21 -15.29 10.20
CA ILE A 261 -1.64 -16.53 9.68
C ILE A 261 -0.63 -17.10 10.70
N PRO A 262 -0.74 -18.37 11.13
CA PRO A 262 0.25 -18.99 12.00
C PRO A 262 1.65 -18.95 11.40
N ALA A 263 2.66 -18.64 12.23
CA ALA A 263 4.06 -18.48 11.82
C ALA A 263 4.69 -19.72 11.15
N THR A 264 4.06 -20.89 11.27
CA THR A 264 4.43 -22.13 10.57
C THR A 264 4.18 -22.06 9.06
N ALA A 265 3.29 -21.20 8.57
CA ALA A 265 2.94 -21.06 7.15
C ALA A 265 3.93 -20.15 6.37
N VAL A 266 5.23 -20.35 6.57
CA VAL A 266 6.34 -19.47 6.11
C VAL A 266 6.24 -19.08 4.64
N ARG A 267 5.85 -20.00 3.75
CA ARG A 267 5.71 -19.72 2.30
C ARG A 267 4.57 -18.75 1.99
N THR A 268 3.44 -18.85 2.70
CA THR A 268 2.31 -17.92 2.56
C THR A 268 2.71 -16.56 3.12
N LEU A 269 3.37 -16.54 4.28
CA LEU A 269 3.86 -15.35 4.95
C LEU A 269 4.80 -14.53 4.05
N ALA A 270 5.79 -15.19 3.44
CA ALA A 270 6.74 -14.58 2.50
C ALA A 270 6.05 -14.06 1.21
N PHE A 271 4.98 -14.71 0.74
CA PHE A 271 4.21 -14.19 -0.39
C PHE A 271 3.44 -12.91 -0.02
N THR A 272 2.77 -12.90 1.14
CA THR A 272 2.08 -11.70 1.66
C THR A 272 3.05 -10.57 1.99
N GLU A 273 4.26 -10.86 2.47
CA GLU A 273 5.32 -9.88 2.71
C GLU A 273 5.83 -9.24 1.41
N ASN A 274 5.93 -10.00 0.31
CA ASN A 274 6.34 -9.44 -0.99
C ASN A 274 5.25 -8.56 -1.62
N ILE A 275 3.96 -8.90 -1.49
CA ILE A 275 2.84 -8.01 -1.87
C ILE A 275 2.85 -6.76 -0.97
N TRP A 276 2.98 -7.00 0.33
CA TRP A 276 3.42 -6.08 1.38
C TRP A 276 4.34 -4.97 0.88
N LEU A 277 5.60 -5.33 0.65
CA LEU A 277 6.69 -4.42 0.32
C LEU A 277 6.60 -3.90 -1.11
N TYR A 278 6.67 -4.77 -2.12
CA TYR A 278 6.83 -4.36 -3.52
C TYR A 278 5.51 -3.95 -4.17
N GLY A 279 4.42 -4.65 -3.87
CA GLY A 279 3.07 -4.25 -4.30
C GLY A 279 2.68 -2.91 -3.70
N GLY A 280 2.91 -2.74 -2.40
CA GLY A 280 2.72 -1.45 -1.73
C GLY A 280 3.60 -0.34 -2.28
N LEU A 281 4.90 -0.60 -2.54
CA LEU A 281 5.80 0.40 -3.13
C LEU A 281 5.30 0.91 -4.50
N ALA A 282 4.73 0.03 -5.32
CA ALA A 282 4.10 0.41 -6.58
C ALA A 282 2.79 1.21 -6.38
N VAL A 283 1.95 0.81 -5.41
CA VAL A 283 0.70 1.52 -5.09
C VAL A 283 0.95 2.93 -4.54
N PHE A 284 1.86 3.09 -3.57
CA PHE A 284 2.19 4.41 -3.01
C PHE A 284 2.96 5.28 -4.00
N GLY A 285 3.83 4.71 -4.85
CA GLY A 285 4.38 5.44 -5.99
C GLY A 285 3.30 5.93 -6.97
N GLY A 286 2.22 5.16 -7.14
CA GLY A 286 1.04 5.55 -7.91
C GLY A 286 0.19 6.63 -7.25
N PHE A 287 -0.01 6.56 -5.92
CA PHE A 287 -0.63 7.64 -5.16
C PHE A 287 0.15 8.95 -5.28
N THR A 288 1.49 8.91 -5.34
CA THR A 288 2.29 10.15 -5.44
C THR A 288 2.04 10.85 -6.78
N LEU A 289 1.77 10.10 -7.86
CA LEU A 289 1.33 10.65 -9.15
C LEU A 289 -0.10 11.20 -9.09
N TYR A 290 -1.02 10.46 -8.44
CA TYR A 290 -2.40 10.89 -8.23
C TYR A 290 -2.47 12.19 -7.43
N ASP A 291 -1.77 12.27 -6.30
CA ASP A 291 -1.78 13.42 -5.40
C ASP A 291 -1.10 14.65 -6.01
N VAL A 292 0.01 14.49 -6.74
CA VAL A 292 0.62 15.62 -7.47
C VAL A 292 -0.34 16.18 -8.53
N GLN A 293 -1.11 15.33 -9.24
CA GLN A 293 -2.15 15.84 -10.13
C GLN A 293 -3.36 16.43 -9.40
N LYS A 294 -3.76 15.87 -8.26
CA LYS A 294 -4.82 16.40 -7.40
C LYS A 294 -4.46 17.78 -6.84
N VAL A 295 -3.21 18.01 -6.42
CA VAL A 295 -2.70 19.34 -6.03
C VAL A 295 -2.82 20.34 -7.17
N LEU A 296 -2.46 19.95 -8.40
CA LEU A 296 -2.57 20.84 -9.57
C LEU A 296 -4.04 21.11 -9.97
N TYR A 297 -4.91 20.10 -9.87
CA TYR A 297 -6.35 20.27 -10.06
C TYR A 297 -6.97 21.20 -9.00
N HIS A 298 -6.62 21.01 -7.73
CA HIS A 298 -7.01 21.89 -6.62
C HIS A 298 -6.44 23.31 -6.78
N ALA A 299 -5.22 23.46 -7.30
CA ALA A 299 -4.66 24.78 -7.63
C ALA A 299 -5.48 25.49 -8.72
N ARG A 300 -5.93 24.81 -9.77
CA ARG A 300 -6.83 25.40 -10.78
C ARG A 300 -8.18 25.78 -10.21
N MET A 301 -8.79 24.92 -9.38
CA MET A 301 -10.07 25.26 -8.71
C MET A 301 -9.91 26.44 -7.74
N ALA A 302 -8.78 26.57 -7.06
CA ALA A 302 -8.48 27.72 -6.20
C ALA A 302 -8.24 29.00 -7.01
N GLN A 303 -7.56 28.92 -8.16
CA GLN A 303 -7.40 30.04 -9.09
C GLN A 303 -8.74 30.48 -9.70
N ALA A 304 -9.65 29.54 -9.95
CA ALA A 304 -11.02 29.81 -10.42
C ALA A 304 -11.99 30.27 -9.31
N GLY A 305 -11.53 30.42 -8.06
CA GLY A 305 -12.36 30.83 -6.92
C GLY A 305 -13.35 29.77 -6.41
N LEU A 306 -13.30 28.54 -6.93
CA LEU A 306 -14.20 27.44 -6.58
C LEU A 306 -13.85 26.77 -5.24
N MET A 307 -12.62 26.97 -4.75
CA MET A 307 -12.17 26.53 -3.43
C MET A 307 -11.18 27.52 -2.81
N LYS A 308 -11.02 27.48 -1.49
CA LYS A 308 -9.93 28.20 -0.82
C LYS A 308 -8.58 27.49 -1.06
N ARG A 309 -7.51 28.27 -1.21
CA ARG A 309 -6.14 27.78 -1.28
C ARG A 309 -5.71 27.16 0.05
N ASP A 310 -5.32 25.89 0.05
CA ASP A 310 -4.99 25.15 1.27
C ASP A 310 -3.87 24.11 1.02
N PRO A 311 -2.59 24.55 0.98
CA PRO A 311 -1.46 23.65 0.74
C PRO A 311 -1.20 22.68 1.91
N VAL A 312 -1.66 23.00 3.13
CA VAL A 312 -1.48 22.16 4.33
C VAL A 312 -2.38 20.92 4.26
N ASN A 313 -3.63 21.06 3.80
CA ASN A 313 -4.53 19.92 3.66
C ASN A 313 -4.09 18.92 2.59
N GLU A 314 -3.38 19.40 1.56
CA GLU A 314 -2.76 18.56 0.53
C GLU A 314 -1.42 17.96 0.99
N SER A 315 -0.63 18.66 1.80
CA SER A 315 0.68 18.15 2.23
C SER A 315 0.55 16.87 3.05
N ILE A 316 -0.52 16.74 3.84
CA ILE A 316 -0.86 15.54 4.64
C ILE A 316 -0.84 14.24 3.81
N SER A 317 -1.34 14.25 2.57
CA SER A 317 -1.41 13.00 1.79
C SER A 317 -0.08 12.66 1.11
N LEU A 318 0.69 13.67 0.67
CA LEU A 318 2.09 13.49 0.28
C LEU A 318 3.01 13.10 1.45
N GLU A 319 2.74 13.57 2.67
CA GLU A 319 3.40 13.15 3.91
C GLU A 319 3.15 11.65 4.17
N LEU A 320 1.90 11.20 4.06
CA LEU A 320 1.53 9.78 4.19
C LEU A 320 2.18 8.89 3.13
N ASP A 321 2.22 9.33 1.87
CA ASP A 321 2.88 8.61 0.78
C ASP A 321 4.39 8.49 1.02
N PHE A 322 5.06 9.59 1.37
CA PHE A 322 6.48 9.58 1.71
C PHE A 322 6.78 8.56 2.81
N LEU A 323 5.99 8.55 3.88
CA LEU A 323 6.17 7.60 4.98
C LEU A 323 5.92 6.15 4.56
N ASN A 324 4.87 5.89 3.79
CA ASN A 324 4.55 4.53 3.32
C ASN A 324 5.63 3.96 2.37
N ILE A 325 6.25 4.81 1.54
CA ILE A 325 7.40 4.47 0.70
C ILE A 325 8.67 4.31 1.57
N PHE A 326 8.92 5.22 2.50
CA PHE A 326 10.08 5.20 3.41
C PHE A 326 10.14 3.94 4.28
N VAL A 327 9.05 3.59 4.96
CA VAL A 327 8.98 2.40 5.83
C VAL A 327 9.31 1.14 5.03
N ARG A 328 8.78 1.02 3.79
CA ARG A 328 9.09 -0.08 2.87
C ARG A 328 10.54 -0.07 2.42
N MET A 329 11.08 1.09 2.07
CA MET A 329 12.48 1.23 1.65
C MET A 329 13.44 0.82 2.78
N VAL A 330 13.14 1.19 4.03
CA VAL A 330 13.86 0.72 5.23
C VAL A 330 13.81 -0.81 5.33
N GLN A 331 12.63 -1.41 5.26
CA GLN A 331 12.44 -2.86 5.39
C GLN A 331 13.15 -3.65 4.26
N ILE A 332 13.01 -3.21 3.00
CA ILE A 332 13.71 -3.79 1.85
C ILE A 332 15.24 -3.71 2.05
N LEU A 333 15.76 -2.59 2.56
CA LEU A 333 17.19 -2.46 2.83
C LEU A 333 17.66 -3.33 4.02
N MET A 334 16.84 -3.53 5.05
CA MET A 334 17.14 -4.46 6.15
C MET A 334 17.21 -5.92 5.68
N MET A 335 16.21 -6.38 4.93
CA MET A 335 16.22 -7.72 4.32
C MET A 335 17.47 -7.93 3.45
N ASN A 336 17.83 -6.92 2.65
CA ASN A 336 19.00 -6.94 1.79
C ASN A 336 20.34 -6.82 2.54
N GLN A 337 20.36 -6.50 3.83
CA GLN A 337 21.54 -6.65 4.70
C GLN A 337 21.59 -8.04 5.34
N ASN A 338 20.46 -8.55 5.83
CA ASN A 338 20.40 -9.88 6.46
C ASN A 338 20.71 -11.01 5.47
N ARG A 339 20.46 -10.85 4.16
CA ARG A 339 20.88 -11.78 3.10
C ARG A 339 22.37 -11.71 2.71
N ARG A 340 23.19 -10.91 3.41
CA ARG A 340 24.64 -10.74 3.16
C ARG A 340 25.50 -11.08 4.38
N LYS A 341 24.88 -11.65 5.40
CA LYS A 341 25.51 -12.21 6.60
C LYS A 341 25.34 -13.72 6.55
#